data_AF-A0A2N7XTQ3-F1
#
_entry.id   AF-A0A2N7XTQ3-F1
#
_cell.length_a   1.000
_cell.length_b   1.000
_cell.length_c   1.000
_cell.angle_alpha   90.00
_cell.angle_beta   90.00
_cell.angle_gamma   90.00
#
_symmetry.space_group_name_H-M   'P 1'
#
loop_
_entity.id
_entity.type
_entity.pdbx_description
1 polymer ?
#
loop_
_entity_poly.entity_id
_entity_poly.type
_entity_poly.pdbx_seq_one_letter_code
_entity_poly.pdbx_strand_id
1 'polypeptide(L)'
;GIEGLAPYWFDVQLTGYVGDDGRLAARLKASYDVLLTNRLILVPQLESNAYSKAAPERGLGGGLSNLELGLRMRYEIHRKVAPYVGFVWE
;
A
#
# COMPACT_ATOMS: atom_id res chain seq x y z
N GLY A 1 12.14 6.01 -4.90
CA GLY A 1 11.66 4.70 -4.44
C GLY A 1 12.13 3.63 -5.40
N ILE A 2 12.01 2.37 -5.00
CA ILE A 2 12.12 1.21 -5.88
C ILE A 2 10.75 0.57 -6.00
N GLU A 3 10.42 0.07 -7.17
CA GLU A 3 9.16 -0.61 -7.48
C GLU A 3 9.48 -1.80 -8.37
N GLY A 4 8.81 -2.91 -8.12
CA GLY A 4 9.02 -4.11 -8.92
C GLY A 4 8.10 -5.24 -8.54
N LEU A 5 8.15 -6.26 -9.38
CA LEU A 5 7.40 -7.48 -9.19
C LEU A 5 8.24 -8.47 -8.37
N ALA A 6 7.79 -8.75 -7.15
CA ALA A 6 8.38 -9.75 -6.26
C ALA A 6 7.91 -11.18 -6.65
N PRO A 7 8.56 -12.24 -6.11
CA PRO A 7 8.13 -13.62 -6.33
C PRO A 7 6.63 -13.79 -6.09
N TYR A 8 6.00 -14.68 -6.85
CA TYR A 8 4.54 -14.87 -6.89
C TYR A 8 3.76 -13.67 -7.44
N TRP A 9 4.34 -12.81 -8.28
CA TRP A 9 3.64 -11.66 -8.90
C TRP A 9 3.09 -10.63 -7.91
N PHE A 10 3.73 -10.48 -6.76
CA PHE A 10 3.42 -9.38 -5.85
C PHE A 10 3.99 -8.08 -6.41
N ASP A 11 3.16 -7.06 -6.49
CA ASP A 11 3.61 -5.72 -6.80
C ASP A 11 4.11 -5.07 -5.50
N VAL A 12 5.39 -4.75 -5.43
CA VAL A 12 6.05 -4.24 -4.23
C VAL A 12 6.72 -2.93 -4.55
N GLN A 13 6.47 -1.93 -3.70
CA GLN A 13 7.06 -0.61 -3.80
C GLN A 13 7.66 -0.23 -2.45
N LEU A 14 8.93 0.17 -2.45
CA LEU A 14 9.62 0.72 -1.29
C LEU A 14 10.07 2.15 -1.60
N THR A 15 9.53 3.11 -0.85
CA THR A 15 9.86 4.54 -1.02
C THR A 15 10.47 5.10 0.25
N GLY A 16 11.71 5.59 0.15
CA GLY A 16 12.34 6.39 1.19
C GLY A 16 12.10 7.88 0.95
N TYR A 17 11.89 8.63 2.02
CA TYR A 17 11.75 10.09 2.03
C TYR A 17 12.78 10.69 2.99
N VAL A 18 13.29 11.86 2.63
CA VAL A 18 14.20 12.67 3.46
C VAL A 18 13.56 14.04 3.61
N GLY A 19 13.30 14.46 4.84
CA GLY A 19 12.80 15.78 5.19
C GLY A 19 13.92 16.77 5.49
N ASP A 20 13.65 18.07 5.31
CA ASP A 20 14.59 19.17 5.54
C ASP A 20 15.13 19.24 6.98
N ASP A 21 14.40 18.71 7.95
CA ASP A 21 14.78 18.64 9.37
C ASP A 21 15.56 17.36 9.74
N GLY A 22 16.04 16.64 8.71
CA GLY A 22 16.74 15.36 8.83
C GLY A 22 15.83 14.21 9.29
N ARG A 23 14.50 14.35 9.18
CA ARG A 23 13.59 13.21 9.33
C ARG A 23 13.73 12.28 8.12
N LEU A 24 13.84 10.99 8.37
CA LEU A 24 13.79 9.96 7.34
C LEU A 24 12.47 9.23 7.50
N ALA A 25 11.81 8.94 6.39
CA ALA A 25 10.66 8.06 6.38
C ALA A 25 10.86 6.96 5.34
N ALA A 26 10.27 5.80 5.58
CA ALA A 26 10.23 4.69 4.66
C ALA A 26 8.78 4.21 4.57
N ARG A 27 8.31 4.02 3.34
CA ARG A 27 7.01 3.47 3.02
C ARG A 27 7.19 2.21 2.22
N LEU A 28 6.67 1.09 2.72
CA LEU A 28 6.58 -0.15 1.99
C LEU A 28 5.12 -0.37 1.60
N LYS A 29 4.89 -0.68 0.33
CA LYS A 29 3.61 -1.10 -0.21
C LYS A 29 3.78 -2.46 -0.85
N ALA A 30 2.86 -3.37 -0.58
CA ALA A 30 2.74 -4.63 -1.26
C ALA A 30 1.29 -4.82 -1.68
N SER A 31 1.06 -5.23 -2.92
CA SER A 31 -0.27 -5.56 -3.44
C SER A 31 -0.21 -6.80 -4.30
N TYR A 32 -1.35 -7.47 -4.45
CA TYR A 32 -1.44 -8.68 -5.25
C TYR A 32 -2.75 -8.73 -6.02
N ASP A 33 -2.68 -8.95 -7.33
CA ASP A 33 -3.85 -8.99 -8.20
C ASP A 33 -4.41 -10.42 -8.30
N VAL A 34 -5.41 -10.71 -7.48
CA VAL A 34 -6.11 -12.00 -7.51
C VAL A 34 -7.26 -11.95 -8.52
N LEU A 35 -7.11 -12.71 -9.60
CA LEU A 35 -8.18 -12.97 -10.56
C LEU A 35 -9.13 -14.02 -9.97
N LEU A 36 -10.25 -13.59 -9.37
CA LEU A 36 -11.28 -14.50 -8.88
C LEU A 36 -12.10 -15.06 -10.05
N THR A 37 -12.39 -14.23 -11.05
CA THR A 37 -13.01 -14.62 -12.32
C THR A 37 -12.43 -13.79 -13.46
N ASN A 38 -12.82 -14.06 -14.71
CA ASN A 38 -12.43 -13.25 -15.88
C ASN A 38 -12.88 -11.77 -15.82
N ARG A 39 -13.69 -11.38 -14.82
CA ARG A 39 -14.18 -10.01 -14.64
C ARG A 39 -14.06 -9.50 -13.20
N LEU A 40 -13.81 -10.37 -12.22
CA LEU A 40 -13.73 -10.01 -10.80
C LEU A 40 -12.28 -10.11 -10.35
N ILE A 41 -11.71 -8.97 -9.98
CA ILE A 41 -10.33 -8.85 -9.50
C ILE A 41 -10.37 -8.40 -8.04
N LEU A 42 -9.70 -9.15 -7.17
CA LEU A 42 -9.50 -8.81 -5.78
C LEU A 42 -8.04 -8.41 -5.58
N VAL A 43 -7.82 -7.25 -4.99
CA VAL A 43 -6.50 -6.67 -4.75
C VAL A 43 -6.34 -6.46 -3.24
N PRO A 44 -5.84 -7.47 -2.50
CA PRO A 44 -5.26 -7.23 -1.19
C PRO A 44 -4.06 -6.29 -1.31
N GLN A 45 -3.96 -5.36 -0.37
CA GLN A 45 -2.90 -4.38 -0.25
C GLN A 45 -2.44 -4.30 1.20
N LEU A 46 -1.13 -4.15 1.38
CA LEU A 46 -0.48 -3.90 2.65
C LEU A 46 0.36 -2.65 2.47
N GLU A 47 0.17 -1.64 3.31
CA GLU A 47 1.03 -0.48 3.40
C GLU A 47 1.62 -0.40 4.80
N SER A 48 2.93 -0.17 4.90
CA SER A 48 3.57 0.10 6.17
C SER A 48 4.44 1.35 6.07
N ASN A 49 4.37 2.18 7.09
CA ASN A 49 5.08 3.45 7.17
C ASN A 49 5.96 3.46 8.41
N ALA A 50 7.23 3.78 8.23
CA ALA A 50 8.21 3.89 9.28
C ALA A 50 8.91 5.25 9.24
N TYR A 51 9.21 5.83 10.40
CA TYR A 51 9.82 7.14 10.54
C TYR A 51 11.01 7.07 11.52
N SER A 52 12.11 7.74 11.20
CA SER A 52 13.33 7.70 12.02
C SER A 52 13.23 8.53 13.31
N LYS A 53 12.37 9.54 13.33
CA LYS A 53 12.10 10.37 14.52
C LYS A 53 10.62 10.28 14.88
N ALA A 54 10.33 10.22 16.17
CA ALA A 54 8.97 10.35 16.66
C ALA A 54 8.43 11.77 16.37
N ALA A 55 7.19 11.85 15.91
CA ALA A 55 6.44 13.08 15.75
C ALA A 55 5.16 12.97 16.59
N PRO A 56 5.23 13.19 17.92
CA PRO A 56 4.07 13.10 18.81
C PRO A 56 2.95 14.09 18.43
N GLU A 57 3.31 15.21 17.81
CA GLU A 57 2.41 16.18 17.16
C GLU A 57 1.51 15.57 16.06
N ARG A 58 1.92 14.44 15.46
CA ARG A 58 1.16 13.69 14.45
C ARG A 58 0.74 12.29 14.92
N GLY A 59 0.93 11.98 16.21
CA GLY A 59 0.69 10.64 16.75
C GLY A 59 1.66 9.56 16.24
N LEU A 60 2.75 9.94 15.57
CA LEU A 60 3.70 8.99 14.98
C LEU A 60 4.82 8.68 15.97
N GLY A 61 4.88 7.44 16.43
CA GLY A 61 6.04 6.92 17.17
C GLY A 61 7.28 6.81 16.27
N GLY A 62 8.48 6.83 16.85
CA GLY A 62 9.71 6.52 16.10
C GLY A 62 9.78 5.02 15.79
N GLY A 63 10.20 4.65 14.58
CA GLY A 63 10.21 3.27 14.09
C GLY A 63 9.04 2.98 13.16
N LEU A 64 8.45 1.78 13.26
CA LEU A 64 7.22 1.43 12.53
C LEU A 64 6.06 2.21 13.15
N SER A 65 5.49 3.14 12.39
CA SER A 65 4.50 4.08 12.92
C SER A 65 3.08 3.76 12.49
N ASN A 66 2.89 3.16 11.31
CA ASN A 66 1.57 2.79 10.82
C ASN A 66 1.62 1.53 9.95
N LEU A 67 0.55 0.73 10.02
CA LEU A 67 0.33 -0.47 9.23
C LEU A 67 -1.12 -0.47 8.71
N GLU A 68 -1.29 -0.24 7.42
CA GLU A 68 -2.59 -0.29 6.78
C GLU A 68 -2.78 -1.59 6.00
N LEU A 69 -3.93 -2.22 6.19
CA LEU A 69 -4.41 -3.34 5.41
C LEU A 69 -5.57 -2.87 4.52
N GLY A 70 -5.34 -2.91 3.21
CA GLY A 70 -6.34 -2.62 2.20
C GLY A 70 -6.86 -3.89 1.53
N LEU A 71 -8.14 -3.91 1.21
CA LEU A 71 -8.73 -4.92 0.34
C LEU A 71 -9.65 -4.25 -0.67
N ARG A 72 -9.28 -4.30 -1.95
CA ARG A 72 -10.07 -3.70 -3.02
C ARG A 72 -10.65 -4.78 -3.91
N MET A 73 -11.94 -4.72 -4.18
CA MET A 73 -12.61 -5.58 -5.14
C MET A 73 -13.06 -4.74 -6.34
N ARG A 74 -12.62 -5.13 -7.54
CA ARG A 74 -12.97 -4.49 -8.80
C ARG A 74 -13.74 -5.47 -9.67
N TYR A 75 -14.88 -5.05 -10.19
CA TYR A 75 -15.69 -5.85 -11.12
C TYR A 75 -15.77 -5.17 -12.48
N GLU A 76 -15.30 -5.83 -13.52
CA GLU A 76 -15.34 -5.35 -14.90
C GLU A 76 -16.66 -5.77 -15.57
N ILE A 77 -17.66 -4.88 -15.58
CA ILE A 77 -18.94 -5.12 -16.26
C ILE A 77 -18.70 -5.18 -17.78
N HIS A 78 -17.93 -4.23 -18.29
CA HIS A 78 -17.48 -4.11 -19.67
C HIS A 78 -16.18 -3.31 -19.72
N ARG A 79 -15.37 -3.43 -20.78
CA ARG A 79 -14.00 -2.86 -20.87
C ARG A 79 -13.89 -1.34 -20.60
N LYS A 80 -15.01 -0.61 -20.64
CA LYS A 80 -15.08 0.84 -20.37
C LYS A 80 -15.53 1.20 -18.95
N VAL A 81 -16.09 0.25 -18.19
CA VAL A 81 -16.63 0.51 -16.85
C VAL A 81 -16.32 -0.67 -15.93
N ALA A 82 -15.52 -0.37 -14.91
CA ALA A 82 -15.15 -1.32 -13.88
C ALA A 82 -15.39 -0.69 -12.50
N PRO A 83 -16.60 -0.80 -11.92
CA PRO A 83 -16.83 -0.38 -10.54
C PRO A 83 -15.89 -1.10 -9.57
N TYR A 84 -15.53 -0.41 -8.49
CA TYR A 84 -14.72 -0.98 -7.43
C TYR A 84 -15.26 -0.58 -6.06
N VAL A 85 -15.03 -1.44 -5.09
CA VAL A 85 -15.25 -1.20 -3.66
C VAL A 85 -13.95 -1.51 -2.93
N GLY A 86 -13.63 -0.73 -1.91
CA GLY A 86 -12.42 -0.92 -1.11
C GLY A 86 -12.73 -0.82 0.37
N PHE A 87 -12.07 -1.67 1.15
CA PHE A 87 -12.02 -1.59 2.59
C PHE A 87 -10.57 -1.32 2.98
N VAL A 88 -10.37 -0.39 3.90
CA VAL A 88 -9.06 -0.09 4.47
C VAL A 88 -9.19 -0.16 5.98
N TRP A 89 -8.20 -0.76 6.61
CA TRP A 89 -8.06 -0.85 8.05
C TRP A 89 -6.66 -0.35 8.42
N GLU A 90 -6.59 0.51 9.43
CA GLU A 90 -5.39 1.17 9.97
C GLU A 90 -5.22 0.81 11.44
#